data_AF-A0A348MJW2-F1
#
_entry.id   AF-A0A348MJW2-F1
#
_cell.length_a   1.000
_cell.length_b   1.000
_cell.length_c   1.000
_cell.angle_alpha   90.00
_cell.angle_beta   90.00
_cell.angle_gamma   90.00
#
_symmetry.space_group_name_H-M   'P 1'
#
loop_
_entity.id
_entity.type
_entity.pdbx_description
1 polymer ?
#
loop_
_entity_poly.entity_id
_entity_poly.type
_entity_poly.pdbx_seq_one_letter_code
_entity_poly.pdbx_strand_id
1 'polypeptide(L)'
;MKKLVFLTLTFLLIVFLTVSCSKNKGSFMDFAAIKDAQRTMTKLTNLMEQYYVENETYPATQEEFVEKIRPYFIVKNAEGQDVDKWVEMVENVFTDKTIHYQTTDPKKTYFAYGRAKDSNSTIVFCRPPLQHIDTTLTVEKTKTKK
;
A
#
# COMPACT_ATOMS: atom_id res chain seq x y z
N MET A 1 -58.64 -15.82 1.14
CA MET A 1 -57.80 -14.92 0.31
C MET A 1 -56.95 -13.94 1.14
N LYS A 2 -57.52 -13.17 2.08
CA LYS A 2 -56.75 -12.20 2.90
C LYS A 2 -55.56 -12.81 3.67
N LYS A 3 -55.71 -14.00 4.26
CA LYS A 3 -54.63 -14.70 5.00
C LYS A 3 -53.47 -15.16 4.11
N LEU A 4 -53.76 -15.56 2.87
CA LEU A 4 -52.73 -15.99 1.91
C LEU A 4 -51.92 -14.80 1.39
N VAL A 5 -52.60 -13.69 1.08
CA VAL A 5 -51.97 -12.42 0.67
C VAL A 5 -51.10 -11.86 1.79
N PHE A 6 -51.56 -11.94 3.05
CA PHE A 6 -50.77 -11.52 4.20
C PHE A 6 -49.52 -12.39 4.36
N LEU A 7 -49.64 -13.72 4.24
CA LEU A 7 -48.50 -14.63 4.33
C LEU A 7 -47.45 -14.37 3.24
N THR A 8 -47.88 -14.14 2.00
CA THR A 8 -46.96 -13.82 0.89
C THR A 8 -46.29 -12.46 1.06
N LEU A 9 -47.01 -11.46 1.59
CA LEU A 9 -46.45 -10.13 1.84
C LEU A 9 -45.40 -10.17 2.96
N THR A 10 -45.65 -10.93 4.03
CA THR A 10 -44.69 -11.09 5.13
C THR A 10 -43.45 -11.85 4.67
N PHE A 11 -43.61 -12.88 3.85
CA PHE A 11 -42.48 -13.62 3.28
C PHE A 11 -41.62 -12.73 2.36
N LEU A 12 -42.25 -11.93 1.49
CA LEU A 12 -41.54 -10.99 0.63
C LEU A 12 -40.76 -9.94 1.43
N LEU A 13 -41.34 -9.44 2.53
CA LEU A 13 -40.69 -8.49 3.44
C LEU A 13 -39.45 -9.09 4.11
N ILE A 14 -39.53 -10.36 4.55
CA ILE A 14 -38.40 -11.07 5.17
C ILE A 14 -37.27 -11.31 4.16
N VAL A 15 -37.60 -11.67 2.92
CA VAL A 15 -36.62 -11.80 1.84
C VAL A 15 -35.97 -10.45 1.52
N PHE A 16 -36.73 -9.35 1.52
CA PHE A 16 -36.17 -8.01 1.31
C PHE A 16 -35.23 -7.57 2.42
N LEU A 17 -35.55 -7.87 3.69
CA LEU A 17 -34.73 -7.50 4.84
C LEU A 17 -33.42 -8.33 4.93
N THR A 18 -33.43 -9.59 4.47
CA THR A 18 -32.22 -10.44 4.49
C THR A 18 -31.22 -10.12 3.39
N VAL A 19 -31.64 -9.49 2.28
CA VAL A 19 -30.74 -9.08 1.19
C VAL A 19 -30.01 -7.77 1.49
N SER A 20 -30.51 -6.96 2.43
CA SER A 20 -30.02 -5.60 2.67
C SER A 20 -28.85 -5.48 3.67
N CYS A 21 -28.28 -6.60 4.14
CA CYS A 21 -27.24 -6.64 5.18
C CYS A 21 -25.90 -7.18 4.65
N SER A 22 -25.34 -6.59 3.59
CA SER A 22 -24.11 -7.12 2.95
C SER A 22 -23.06 -6.09 2.55
N LYS A 23 -22.95 -4.97 3.27
CA LYS A 23 -21.81 -4.04 3.08
C LYS A 23 -21.37 -3.41 4.41
N ASN A 24 -20.78 -4.22 5.29
CA ASN A 24 -20.04 -3.72 6.47
C ASN A 24 -18.74 -3.06 6.01
N LYS A 25 -18.84 -1.84 5.48
CA LYS A 25 -17.69 -0.99 5.14
C LYS A 25 -17.13 -0.34 6.41
N GLY A 26 -15.81 -0.25 6.52
CA GLY A 26 -15.13 0.38 7.67
C GLY A 26 -15.04 -0.52 8.90
N SER A 27 -14.99 -1.84 8.70
CA SER A 27 -14.82 -2.83 9.78
C SER A 27 -13.39 -2.79 10.36
N PHE A 28 -13.20 -3.38 11.55
CA PHE A 28 -11.86 -3.61 12.13
C PHE A 28 -10.92 -4.35 11.13
N MET A 29 -11.47 -5.26 10.33
CA MET A 29 -10.73 -5.97 9.28
C MET A 29 -10.20 -5.02 8.19
N ASP A 30 -10.97 -4.00 7.80
CA ASP A 30 -10.52 -3.01 6.81
C ASP A 30 -9.35 -2.20 7.36
N PHE A 31 -9.45 -1.78 8.63
CA PHE A 31 -8.37 -1.07 9.30
C PHE A 31 -7.09 -1.91 9.39
N ALA A 32 -7.21 -3.20 9.73
CA ALA A 32 -6.08 -4.12 9.76
C ALA A 32 -5.44 -4.28 8.36
N ALA A 33 -6.26 -4.47 7.31
CA ALA A 33 -5.76 -4.58 5.94
C ALA A 33 -5.02 -3.30 5.48
N ILE A 34 -5.55 -2.12 5.80
CA ILE A 34 -4.88 -0.85 5.51
C ILE A 34 -3.56 -0.75 6.30
N LYS A 35 -3.56 -1.15 7.57
CA LYS A 35 -2.37 -1.07 8.42
C LYS A 35 -1.26 -2.02 7.95
N ASP A 36 -1.61 -3.22 7.52
CA ASP A 36 -0.68 -4.18 6.92
C ASP A 36 -0.09 -3.62 5.62
N ALA A 37 -0.93 -3.05 4.76
CA ALA A 37 -0.50 -2.38 3.54
C ALA A 37 0.46 -1.22 3.80
N GLN A 38 0.18 -0.38 4.81
CA GLN A 38 1.07 0.68 5.24
C GLN A 38 2.42 0.14 5.75
N ARG A 39 2.39 -0.94 6.54
CA ARG A 39 3.62 -1.59 7.05
C ARG A 39 4.49 -2.11 5.91
N THR A 40 3.89 -2.72 4.90
CA THR A 40 4.62 -3.13 3.69
C THR A 40 5.21 -1.93 2.98
N MET A 41 4.46 -0.84 2.79
CA MET A 41 4.96 0.37 2.13
C MET A 41 6.11 1.02 2.90
N THR A 42 6.08 1.04 4.24
CA THR A 42 7.21 1.51 5.06
C THR A 42 8.44 0.63 4.87
N LYS A 43 8.29 -0.70 4.88
CA LYS A 43 9.43 -1.59 4.60
C LYS A 43 9.96 -1.33 3.19
N LEU A 44 9.08 -1.19 2.20
CA LEU A 44 9.47 -0.89 0.84
C LEU A 44 10.27 0.41 0.74
N THR A 45 9.87 1.48 1.44
CA THR A 45 10.65 2.73 1.49
C THR A 45 12.09 2.47 1.92
N ASN A 46 12.28 1.74 3.03
CA ASN A 46 13.62 1.44 3.54
C ASN A 46 14.45 0.61 2.54
N LEU A 47 13.82 -0.37 1.87
CA LEU A 47 14.50 -1.18 0.85
C LEU A 47 14.87 -0.36 -0.39
N MET A 48 14.00 0.56 -0.81
CA MET A 48 14.26 1.48 -1.91
C MET A 48 15.41 2.44 -1.57
N GLU A 49 15.46 2.93 -0.33
CA GLU A 49 16.57 3.75 0.15
C GLU A 49 17.88 2.97 0.17
N GLN A 50 17.86 1.73 0.67
CA GLN A 50 19.03 0.85 0.64
C GLN A 50 19.51 0.61 -0.81
N TYR A 51 18.59 0.26 -1.71
CA TYR A 51 18.91 0.08 -3.13
C TYR A 51 19.54 1.33 -3.74
N TYR A 52 18.99 2.51 -3.44
CA TYR A 52 19.52 3.79 -3.93
C TYR A 52 20.92 4.07 -3.38
N VAL A 53 21.20 3.77 -2.12
CA VAL A 53 22.54 3.92 -1.54
C VAL A 53 23.56 3.01 -2.24
N GLU A 54 23.14 1.80 -2.61
CA GLU A 54 24.01 0.81 -3.26
C GLU A 54 24.22 1.09 -4.77
N ASN A 55 23.23 1.67 -5.45
CA ASN A 55 23.22 1.79 -6.92
C ASN A 55 23.19 3.24 -7.44
N GLU A 56 23.05 4.24 -6.56
CA GLU A 56 22.92 5.68 -6.87
C GLU A 56 21.75 6.03 -7.81
N THR A 57 20.78 5.12 -7.95
CA THR A 57 19.58 5.29 -8.76
C THR A 57 18.46 4.42 -8.24
N TYR A 58 17.21 4.81 -8.48
CA TYR A 58 16.05 3.94 -8.37
C TYR A 58 15.88 3.12 -9.67
N PRO A 59 15.10 2.02 -9.64
CA PRO A 59 14.74 1.27 -10.84
C PRO A 59 14.04 2.17 -11.87
N ALA A 60 14.32 2.00 -13.16
CA ALA A 60 13.75 2.84 -14.20
C ALA A 60 12.34 2.41 -14.62
N THR A 61 12.04 1.10 -14.56
CA THR A 61 10.75 0.54 -14.98
C THR A 61 10.12 -0.35 -13.91
N GLN A 62 8.86 -0.73 -14.13
CA GLN A 62 8.13 -1.68 -13.27
C GLN A 62 8.83 -3.04 -13.22
N GLU A 63 9.34 -3.53 -14.35
CA GLU A 63 9.99 -4.83 -14.47
C GLU A 63 11.31 -4.82 -13.68
N GLU A 64 12.11 -3.77 -13.85
CA GLU A 64 13.35 -3.59 -13.10
C GLU A 64 13.07 -3.45 -11.60
N PHE A 65 12.00 -2.74 -11.22
CA PHE A 65 11.57 -2.64 -9.83
C PHE A 65 11.32 -4.04 -9.23
N VAL A 66 10.56 -4.90 -9.93
CA VAL A 66 10.30 -6.26 -9.43
C VAL A 66 11.58 -7.09 -9.39
N GLU A 67 12.41 -7.03 -10.43
CA GLU A 67 13.66 -7.80 -10.52
C GLU A 67 14.67 -7.41 -9.42
N LYS A 68 14.85 -6.11 -9.21
CA LYS A 68 15.90 -5.58 -8.32
C LYS A 68 15.46 -5.44 -6.88
N ILE A 69 14.20 -5.12 -6.61
CA ILE A 69 13.71 -4.85 -5.24
C ILE A 69 13.18 -6.10 -4.55
N ARG A 70 12.58 -7.05 -5.29
CA ARG A 70 12.08 -8.30 -4.69
C ARG A 70 13.14 -9.08 -3.90
N PRO A 71 14.41 -9.20 -4.36
CA PRO A 71 15.45 -9.87 -3.58
C PRO A 71 15.66 -9.30 -2.17
N TYR A 72 15.41 -8.00 -1.95
CA TYR A 72 15.52 -7.37 -0.62
C TYR A 72 14.38 -7.77 0.33
N PHE A 73 13.35 -8.46 -0.14
CA PHE A 73 12.30 -9.04 0.72
C PHE A 73 12.70 -10.39 1.32
N ILE A 74 13.80 -11.00 0.88
CA ILE A 74 14.30 -12.27 1.42
C ILE A 74 14.92 -12.01 2.80
N VAL A 75 14.43 -12.72 3.81
CA VAL A 75 14.89 -12.59 5.20
C VAL A 75 15.28 -13.97 5.74
N LYS A 76 16.35 -14.04 6.53
CA LYS A 76 16.75 -15.26 7.25
C LYS A 76 15.81 -15.54 8.42
N ASN A 77 15.27 -16.75 8.50
CA ASN A 77 14.49 -17.21 9.65
C ASN A 77 15.41 -17.61 10.84
N ALA A 78 14.81 -18.03 11.96
CA ALA A 78 15.55 -18.48 13.14
C ALA A 78 16.43 -19.72 12.90
N GLU A 79 16.12 -20.49 11.86
CA GLU A 79 16.86 -21.69 11.41
C GLU A 79 17.94 -21.35 10.37
N GLY A 80 18.12 -20.07 10.04
CA GLY A 80 19.11 -19.58 9.07
C GLY A 80 18.71 -19.74 7.60
N GLN A 81 17.50 -20.21 7.31
CA GLN A 81 16.98 -20.40 5.96
C GLN A 81 16.47 -19.09 5.38
N ASP A 82 16.70 -18.90 4.09
CA ASP A 82 16.22 -17.73 3.34
C ASP A 82 14.74 -17.90 3.01
N VAL A 83 13.90 -16.96 3.49
CA VAL A 83 12.46 -16.96 3.26
C VAL A 83 12.07 -15.74 2.44
N ASP A 84 11.52 -15.97 1.25
CA ASP A 84 10.94 -14.92 0.41
C ASP A 84 9.63 -14.40 1.04
N LYS A 85 9.67 -13.20 1.62
CA LYS A 85 8.49 -12.56 2.21
C LYS A 85 7.64 -11.81 1.20
N TRP A 86 7.94 -11.86 -0.10
CA TRP A 86 7.15 -11.16 -1.13
C TRP A 86 5.69 -11.61 -1.12
N VAL A 87 5.44 -12.92 -1.06
CA VAL A 87 4.07 -13.46 -1.06
C VAL A 87 3.31 -12.97 0.19
N GLU A 88 3.94 -13.04 1.35
CA GLU A 88 3.36 -12.61 2.63
C GLU A 88 3.06 -11.10 2.64
N MET A 89 4.01 -10.28 2.18
CA MET A 89 3.96 -8.83 2.37
C MET A 89 3.32 -8.09 1.20
N VAL A 90 3.32 -8.66 -0.01
CA VAL A 90 2.83 -8.02 -1.23
C VAL A 90 1.59 -8.74 -1.75
N GLU A 91 1.71 -10.01 -2.14
CA GLU A 91 0.61 -10.74 -2.78
C GLU A 91 -0.60 -10.93 -1.85
N ASN A 92 -0.34 -11.19 -0.58
CA ASN A 92 -1.37 -11.37 0.43
C ASN A 92 -1.98 -10.05 0.92
N VAL A 93 -1.27 -8.93 0.80
CA VAL A 93 -1.66 -7.64 1.37
C VAL A 93 -2.40 -6.74 0.37
N PHE A 94 -2.03 -6.79 -0.92
CA PHE A 94 -2.60 -5.92 -1.94
C PHE A 94 -3.62 -6.64 -2.83
N THR A 95 -4.69 -5.94 -3.20
CA THR A 95 -5.77 -6.44 -4.06
C THR A 95 -5.26 -6.94 -5.41
N ASP A 96 -4.31 -6.22 -6.00
CA ASP A 96 -3.70 -6.57 -7.30
C ASP A 96 -2.58 -7.61 -7.19
N LYS A 97 -2.28 -8.07 -5.97
CA LYS A 97 -1.14 -8.94 -5.64
C LYS A 97 0.22 -8.38 -6.08
N THR A 98 0.29 -7.08 -6.37
CA THR A 98 1.52 -6.41 -6.84
C THR A 98 1.56 -4.98 -6.31
N ILE A 99 2.75 -4.38 -6.44
CA ILE A 99 2.99 -2.95 -6.23
C ILE A 99 3.24 -2.33 -7.60
N HIS A 100 2.49 -1.29 -7.91
CA HIS A 100 2.68 -0.49 -9.11
C HIS A 100 3.75 0.55 -8.85
N TYR A 101 4.66 0.71 -9.81
CA TYR A 101 5.86 1.51 -9.70
C TYR A 101 6.02 2.38 -10.94
N GLN A 102 6.41 3.63 -10.71
CA GLN A 102 6.80 4.55 -11.77
C GLN A 102 7.83 5.56 -11.24
N THR A 103 8.63 6.09 -12.15
CA THR A 103 9.57 7.17 -11.87
C THR A 103 9.60 8.15 -13.04
N THR A 104 9.76 9.44 -12.73
CA THR A 104 9.99 10.50 -13.73
C THR A 104 11.48 10.73 -13.95
N ASP A 105 12.26 10.67 -12.88
CA ASP A 105 13.72 10.78 -12.88
C ASP A 105 14.26 9.76 -11.87
N PRO A 106 14.83 8.63 -12.32
CA PRO A 106 15.32 7.56 -11.46
C PRO A 106 16.41 8.00 -10.47
N LYS A 107 17.09 9.12 -10.73
CA LYS A 107 18.12 9.66 -9.80
C LYS A 107 17.53 10.51 -8.68
N LYS A 108 16.24 10.88 -8.76
CA LYS A 108 15.65 11.85 -7.82
C LYS A 108 14.35 11.38 -7.20
N THR A 109 13.52 10.68 -7.95
CA THR A 109 12.12 10.45 -7.59
C THR A 109 11.68 9.05 -7.93
N TYR A 110 10.74 8.53 -7.15
CA TYR A 110 9.94 7.39 -7.53
C TYR A 110 8.56 7.51 -6.89
N PHE A 111 7.61 6.74 -7.41
CA PHE A 111 6.30 6.58 -6.83
C PHE A 111 5.90 5.12 -6.93
N ALA A 112 5.73 4.48 -5.77
CA ALA A 112 5.23 3.12 -5.70
C ALA A 112 3.91 3.11 -4.92
N TYR A 113 2.91 2.37 -5.40
CA TYR A 113 1.61 2.31 -4.75
C TYR A 113 0.96 0.94 -4.89
N GLY A 114 0.06 0.64 -3.97
CA GLY A 114 -0.71 -0.58 -3.93
C GLY A 114 -2.09 -0.32 -3.33
N ARG A 115 -3.08 -1.09 -3.76
CA ARG A 115 -4.44 -1.04 -3.23
C ARG A 115 -4.57 -2.07 -2.13
N ALA A 116 -4.83 -1.63 -0.89
CA ALA A 116 -5.06 -2.54 0.22
C ALA A 116 -6.27 -3.46 -0.05
N LYS A 117 -6.31 -4.63 0.59
CA LYS A 117 -7.44 -5.58 0.51
C LYS A 117 -8.62 -5.23 1.41
N ASP A 118 -8.77 -3.96 1.78
CA ASP A 118 -9.94 -3.46 2.47
C ASP A 118 -11.14 -3.31 1.53
N SER A 119 -12.33 -3.16 2.12
CA SER A 119 -13.59 -3.03 1.37
C SER A 119 -13.64 -1.85 0.39
N ASN A 120 -12.79 -0.81 0.57
CA ASN A 120 -12.72 0.35 -0.32
C ASN A 120 -11.48 0.36 -1.24
N SER A 121 -10.63 -0.67 -1.19
CA SER A 121 -9.39 -0.74 -1.98
C SER A 121 -8.51 0.50 -1.83
N THR A 122 -8.32 0.92 -0.58
CA THR A 122 -7.59 2.13 -0.20
C THR A 122 -6.19 2.11 -0.79
N ILE A 123 -5.82 3.18 -1.49
CA ILE A 123 -4.48 3.33 -2.06
C ILE A 123 -3.51 3.74 -0.96
N VAL A 124 -2.47 2.94 -0.77
CA VAL A 124 -1.29 3.29 0.02
C VAL A 124 -0.10 3.41 -0.92
N PHE A 125 0.80 4.34 -0.61
CA PHE A 125 1.93 4.65 -1.48
C PHE A 125 3.19 4.92 -0.65
N CYS A 126 4.34 4.78 -1.31
CA CYS A 126 5.60 5.30 -0.84
C CYS A 126 6.31 6.09 -1.95
N ARG A 127 7.18 6.99 -1.51
CA ARG A 127 7.97 7.91 -2.31
C ARG A 127 9.22 8.28 -1.49
N PRO A 128 10.28 8.84 -2.11
CA PRO A 128 11.44 9.30 -1.36
C PRO A 128 11.05 10.26 -0.23
N PRO A 129 11.75 10.24 0.91
CA PRO A 129 11.56 11.24 1.94
C PRO A 129 11.84 12.63 1.36
N LEU A 130 11.02 13.62 1.74
CA LEU A 130 11.31 15.00 1.40
C LEU A 130 12.65 15.37 2.04
N GLN A 131 13.62 15.84 1.25
CA GLN A 131 14.85 16.39 1.80
C GLN A 131 14.48 17.50 2.78
N HIS A 132 14.90 17.38 4.04
CA HIS A 132 14.79 18.48 4.99
C HIS A 132 15.63 19.64 4.45
N ILE A 133 14.97 20.65 3.90
CA ILE A 133 15.63 21.91 3.59
C ILE A 133 15.99 22.49 4.95
N ASP A 134 17.28 22.48 5.32
CA ASP A 134 17.76 23.18 6.49
C ASP A 134 17.42 24.67 6.35
N THR A 135 16.34 25.09 7.01
CA THR A 135 15.81 26.46 6.97
C THR A 135 16.84 27.50 7.42
N THR A 136 17.93 27.07 8.06
CA THR A 136 19.06 27.90 8.50
C THR A 136 19.84 28.53 7.36
N LEU A 137 19.84 27.96 6.14
CA LEU A 137 20.57 28.53 4.99
C LEU A 137 19.76 29.57 4.19
N THR A 138 18.44 29.64 4.39
CA THR A 138 17.57 30.61 3.70
C THR A 138 17.57 32.00 4.36
N VAL A 139 17.94 32.10 5.64
CA VAL A 139 17.92 33.37 6.38
C VAL A 139 19.13 34.25 6.03
N GLU A 140 20.30 33.68 5.74
CA GLU A 140 21.49 34.48 5.40
C GLU A 140 21.37 35.18 4.03
N LYS A 141 20.78 34.52 3.01
CA LYS A 141 20.63 35.12 1.68
C LYS A 141 19.66 36.31 1.64
N THR A 142 18.86 36.51 2.69
CA THR A 142 17.90 37.62 2.75
C THR A 142 18.43 38.82 3.55
N LYS A 143 19.52 38.67 4.31
CA LYS A 143 20.12 39.77 5.09
C LYS A 143 21.21 40.57 4.36
N THR A 144 21.73 40.08 3.24
CA THR A 144 22.79 40.75 2.45
C THR A 144 22.26 41.53 1.24
N LYS A 145 20.96 41.85 1.22
CA LYS A 145 20.34 42.83 0.31
C LYS A 145 19.62 43.91 1.11
N LYS A 146 20.40 44.76 1.77
CA LYS A 146 19.94 46.10 2.19
C LYS A 146 21.13 47.04 2.24
#